data_AF-A0A662T8U2-F1
#
_entry.id   AF-A0A662T8U2-F1
#
_cell.length_a   1.000
_cell.length_b   1.000
_cell.length_c   1.000
_cell.angle_alpha   90.00
_cell.angle_beta   90.00
_cell.angle_gamma   90.00
#
_symmetry.space_group_name_H-M   'P 1'
#
loop_
_entity.id
_entity.type
_entity.pdbx_description
1 polymer ?
#
loop_
_entity_poly.entity_id
_entity_poly.type
_entity_poly.pdbx_seq_one_letter_code
_entity_poly.pdbx_strand_id
1 'polypeptide(L)'
;MSLQNKILSLVAGIDDPATRLEIARTILFLYEVYRTGRASDEDITKALYDVALTIIKFREPYLPDEEKREKAGKIADELFELFRMESLFKTTLRRIGTPTF
;
A
#
# COMPACT_ATOMS: atom_id res chain seq x y z
N MET A 1 11.13 1.35 -5.99
CA MET A 1 11.29 0.96 -4.57
C MET A 1 10.42 -0.28 -4.34
N SER A 2 10.84 -1.25 -3.53
CA SER A 2 9.97 -2.40 -3.19
C SER A 2 8.79 -1.94 -2.34
N LEU A 3 7.69 -2.70 -2.33
CA LEU A 3 6.54 -2.45 -1.48
C LEU A 3 6.94 -2.36 0.00
N GLN A 4 7.83 -3.25 0.45
CA GLN A 4 8.33 -3.23 1.83
C GLN A 4 9.02 -1.91 2.19
N ASN A 5 9.89 -1.41 1.32
CA ASN A 5 10.58 -0.14 1.55
C ASN A 5 9.62 1.05 1.52
N LYS A 6 8.59 1.01 0.67
CA LYS A 6 7.54 2.03 0.64
C LYS A 6 6.76 2.03 1.95
N ILE A 7 6.33 0.86 2.44
CA ILE A 7 5.64 0.73 3.73
C ILE A 7 6.49 1.29 4.87
N LEU A 8 7.77 0.92 4.94
CA LEU A 8 8.70 1.45 5.95
C LEU A 8 8.79 2.98 5.89
N SER A 9 8.88 3.57 4.70
CA SER A 9 8.91 5.03 4.54
C SER A 9 7.62 5.73 4.97
N LEU A 10 6.47 5.07 4.82
CA LEU A 10 5.16 5.63 5.18
C LEU A 10 4.98 5.68 6.69
N VAL A 11 5.42 4.64 7.40
CA VAL A 11 5.25 4.51 8.86
C VAL A 11 6.36 5.19 9.66
N ALA A 12 7.47 5.58 9.03
CA ALA A 12 8.61 6.21 9.70
C ALA A 12 8.26 7.52 10.45
N GLY A 13 7.22 8.23 10.01
CA GLY A 13 6.78 9.50 10.63
C GLY A 13 5.68 9.37 11.68
N ILE A 14 5.32 8.16 12.10
CA ILE A 14 4.25 7.91 13.08
C ILE A 14 4.92 7.48 14.39
N ASP A 15 4.74 8.14 15.53
CA ASP A 15 5.52 7.76 16.73
C ASP A 15 5.03 6.47 17.41
N ASP A 16 3.72 6.22 17.38
CA ASP A 16 3.12 5.08 18.05
C ASP A 16 3.43 3.74 17.34
N PRO A 17 4.14 2.79 18.00
CA PRO A 17 4.50 1.52 17.39
C PRO A 17 3.31 0.64 17.02
N ALA A 18 2.22 0.69 17.79
CA ALA A 18 1.03 -0.10 17.50
C ALA A 18 0.38 0.35 16.19
N THR A 19 0.23 1.66 16.02
CA THR A 19 -0.28 2.30 14.80
C THR A 19 0.61 2.00 13.60
N ARG A 20 1.95 2.07 13.73
CA ARG A 20 2.88 1.68 12.65
C ARG A 20 2.63 0.25 12.18
N LEU A 21 2.50 -0.68 13.13
CA LEU A 21 2.31 -2.10 12.86
C LEU A 21 0.96 -2.37 12.20
N GLU A 22 -0.11 -1.72 12.68
CA GLU A 22 -1.45 -1.86 12.13
C GLU A 22 -1.50 -1.37 10.68
N ILE A 23 -0.97 -0.17 10.39
CA ILE A 23 -0.90 0.37 9.03
C ILE A 23 -0.12 -0.57 8.11
N ALA A 24 1.06 -1.03 8.54
CA ALA A 24 1.87 -1.94 7.74
C ALA A 24 1.14 -3.25 7.44
N ARG A 25 0.47 -3.84 8.43
CA ARG A 25 -0.34 -5.05 8.28
C ARG A 25 -1.49 -4.84 7.31
N THR A 26 -2.19 -3.72 7.40
CA THR A 26 -3.32 -3.40 6.52
C THR A 26 -2.86 -3.27 5.06
N ILE A 27 -1.77 -2.54 4.78
CA ILE A 27 -1.25 -2.43 3.41
C ILE A 27 -0.85 -3.80 2.86
N LEU A 28 -0.15 -4.61 3.66
CA LEU A 28 0.21 -5.98 3.25
C LEU A 28 -1.03 -6.83 2.99
N PHE A 29 -2.04 -6.78 3.86
CA PHE A 29 -3.30 -7.48 3.66
C PHE A 29 -4.00 -7.06 2.36
N LEU A 30 -4.04 -5.76 2.05
CA LEU A 30 -4.62 -5.28 0.78
C LEU A 30 -3.85 -5.82 -0.42
N TYR A 31 -2.52 -5.89 -0.35
CA TYR A 31 -1.71 -6.51 -1.41
C TYR A 31 -2.02 -8.00 -1.58
N GLU A 32 -2.24 -8.73 -0.49
CA GLU A 32 -2.64 -10.14 -0.51
C GLU A 32 -4.01 -10.35 -1.18
N VAL A 33 -4.98 -9.50 -0.84
CA VAL A 33 -6.32 -9.51 -1.43
C VAL A 33 -6.24 -9.19 -2.92
N TYR A 34 -5.49 -8.16 -3.29
CA TYR A 34 -5.26 -7.76 -4.68
C TYR A 34 -4.64 -8.90 -5.50
N ARG A 35 -3.52 -9.46 -5.04
CA ARG A 35 -2.80 -10.51 -5.80
C ARG A 35 -3.57 -11.82 -5.94
N THR A 36 -4.55 -12.06 -5.08
CA THR A 36 -5.42 -13.24 -5.16
C THR A 36 -6.66 -13.00 -6.02
N GLY A 37 -6.82 -11.79 -6.57
CA GLY A 37 -7.97 -11.42 -7.41
C GLY A 37 -9.29 -11.39 -6.66
N ARG A 38 -9.24 -11.18 -5.33
CA ARG A 38 -10.43 -11.22 -4.45
C ARG A 38 -11.14 -9.86 -4.32
N ALA A 39 -10.57 -8.80 -4.88
CA ALA A 39 -11.15 -7.46 -4.91
C ALA A 39 -10.83 -6.79 -6.25
N SER A 40 -11.67 -5.83 -6.63
CA SER A 40 -11.44 -5.03 -7.83
C SER A 40 -10.34 -3.99 -7.60
N ASP A 41 -9.76 -3.50 -8.70
CA ASP A 41 -8.78 -2.40 -8.67
C ASP A 41 -9.35 -1.14 -7.99
N GLU A 42 -10.63 -0.85 -8.21
CA GLU A 42 -11.33 0.28 -7.60
C GLU A 42 -11.45 0.13 -6.09
N ASP A 43 -11.86 -1.05 -5.61
CA ASP A 43 -11.98 -1.33 -4.18
C ASP A 43 -10.63 -1.24 -3.47
N ILE A 44 -9.57 -1.76 -4.09
CA ILE A 44 -8.21 -1.69 -3.55
C ILE A 44 -7.72 -0.24 -3.49
N THR A 45 -7.93 0.54 -4.55
CA THR A 45 -7.51 1.94 -4.60
C THR A 45 -8.23 2.77 -3.53
N LYS A 46 -9.54 2.56 -3.35
CA LYS A 46 -10.32 3.21 -2.30
C LYS A 46 -9.84 2.82 -0.89
N ALA A 47 -9.56 1.55 -0.65
CA ALA A 47 -9.03 1.09 0.64
C ALA A 47 -7.62 1.67 0.91
N LEU A 48 -6.77 1.73 -0.11
CA LEU A 48 -5.44 2.35 -0.01
C LEU A 48 -5.54 3.85 0.29
N TYR A 49 -6.52 4.54 -0.29
CA TYR A 49 -6.81 5.94 0.01
C TYR A 49 -7.17 6.15 1.49
N ASP A 50 -8.04 5.33 2.05
CA ASP A 50 -8.44 5.44 3.46
C ASP A 50 -7.25 5.21 4.41
N VAL A 51 -6.39 4.23 4.08
CA VAL A 51 -5.15 3.98 4.83
C VAL A 51 -4.17 5.15 4.68
N ALA A 52 -3.98 5.68 3.47
CA ALA A 52 -3.12 6.83 3.21
C ALA A 52 -3.59 8.08 3.95
N LEU A 53 -4.90 8.33 3.99
CA LEU A 53 -5.48 9.43 4.73
C LEU A 53 -5.24 9.28 6.24
N THR A 54 -5.33 8.06 6.75
CA THR A 54 -4.98 7.76 8.15
C THR A 54 -3.52 8.06 8.44
N ILE A 55 -2.60 7.61 7.58
CA ILE A 55 -1.16 7.91 7.70
C ILE A 55 -0.91 9.41 7.75
N ILE A 56 -1.51 10.19 6.84
CA ILE A 56 -1.33 11.64 6.78
C ILE A 56 -1.91 12.32 8.02
N LYS A 57 -3.06 11.89 8.53
CA LYS A 57 -3.64 12.43 9.77
C LYS A 57 -2.72 12.23 10.98
N PHE A 58 -1.99 11.12 11.05
CA PHE A 58 -1.00 10.88 12.09
C PHE A 58 0.28 11.70 11.91
N ARG A 59 0.79 11.79 10.68
CA ARG A 59 2.07 12.46 10.37
C ARG A 59 1.97 13.99 10.35
N GLU A 60 0.85 14.49 9.84
CA GLU A 60 0.65 15.91 9.54
C GLU A 60 -0.74 16.35 10.05
N PRO A 61 -0.99 16.29 11.37
CA PRO A 61 -2.33 16.55 11.94
C PRO A 61 -2.82 17.97 11.66
N TYR A 62 -1.91 18.94 11.54
CA TYR A 62 -2.21 20.36 11.34
C TYR A 62 -2.43 20.76 9.86
N LEU A 63 -2.23 19.84 8.92
CA LEU A 63 -2.45 20.10 7.50
C LEU A 63 -3.96 20.32 7.23
N PRO A 64 -4.36 21.25 6.34
CA PRO A 64 -5.77 21.39 5.94
C PRO A 64 -6.34 20.10 5.36
N ASP A 65 -7.62 19.83 5.59
CA ASP A 65 -8.26 18.57 5.17
C ASP A 65 -8.21 18.35 3.66
N GLU A 66 -8.30 19.41 2.86
CA GLU A 66 -8.17 19.33 1.40
C GLU A 66 -6.77 18.84 0.98
N GLU A 67 -5.72 19.42 1.53
CA GLU A 67 -4.34 19.00 1.27
C GLU A 67 -4.08 17.57 1.77
N LYS A 68 -4.67 17.17 2.90
CA LYS A 68 -4.58 15.79 3.40
C LYS A 68 -5.16 14.80 2.39
N ARG A 69 -6.32 15.12 1.81
CA ARG A 69 -6.99 14.28 0.80
C ARG A 69 -6.18 14.19 -0.48
N GLU A 70 -5.62 15.30 -0.95
CA GLU A 70 -4.79 15.31 -2.16
C GLU A 70 -3.53 14.44 -1.98
N LYS A 71 -2.82 14.61 -0.85
CA LYS A 71 -1.65 13.79 -0.51
C LYS A 71 -2.00 12.31 -0.36
N ALA A 72 -3.14 12.00 0.27
CA ALA A 72 -3.61 10.63 0.42
C ALA A 72 -3.88 9.97 -0.94
N GLY A 73 -4.48 10.71 -1.88
CA GLY A 73 -4.67 10.25 -3.27
C GLY A 73 -3.37 9.86 -3.94
N LYS A 74 -2.37 10.74 -3.91
CA LYS A 74 -1.05 10.47 -4.50
C LYS A 74 -0.39 9.24 -3.89
N ILE A 75 -0.46 9.07 -2.57
CA ILE A 75 0.10 7.89 -1.88
C ILE A 75 -0.65 6.61 -2.28
N ALA A 76 -1.97 6.67 -2.40
CA ALA A 76 -2.78 5.52 -2.79
C ALA A 76 -2.44 5.06 -4.21
N ASP A 77 -2.34 6.00 -5.15
CA ASP A 77 -1.96 5.73 -6.54
C ASP A 77 -0.56 5.09 -6.62
N GLU A 78 0.41 5.65 -5.90
CA GLU A 78 1.77 5.11 -5.83
C GLU A 78 1.80 3.69 -5.24
N LEU A 79 1.02 3.42 -4.18
CA LEU A 79 0.91 2.08 -3.60
C LEU A 79 0.25 1.10 -4.56
N PHE A 80 -0.80 1.53 -5.26
CA PHE A 80 -1.51 0.70 -6.21
C PHE A 80 -0.64 0.32 -7.40
N GLU A 81 0.12 1.26 -7.96
CA GLU A 81 1.08 0.96 -9.03
C GLU A 81 2.18 -0.02 -8.58
N LEU A 82 2.64 0.08 -7.33
CA LEU A 82 3.54 -0.92 -6.75
C LEU A 82 2.89 -2.31 -6.65
N PHE A 83 1.61 -2.39 -6.26
CA PHE A 83 0.88 -3.66 -6.20
C PHE A 83 0.82 -4.31 -7.59
N ARG A 84 0.48 -3.54 -8.63
CA ARG A 84 0.46 -3.99 -10.03
C ARG A 84 1.81 -4.51 -10.46
N MET A 85 2.87 -3.72 -10.26
CA MET A 85 4.23 -4.11 -10.64
C MET A 85 4.68 -5.41 -9.97
N GLU A 86 4.51 -5.53 -8.65
CA GLU A 86 4.97 -6.73 -7.93
C GLU A 86 4.13 -7.98 -8.24
N SER A 87 2.83 -7.82 -8.50
CA SER A 87 1.95 -8.94 -8.89
C SER A 87 2.28 -9.48 -10.30
N LEU A 88 2.56 -8.59 -11.25
CA LEU A 88 2.99 -8.94 -12.61
C LEU A 88 4.34 -9.65 -12.61
N PHE A 89 5.28 -9.19 -11.79
CA PHE A 89 6.60 -9.80 -11.67
C PHE A 89 6.53 -11.25 -11.17
N LYS A 90 5.69 -11.53 -10.16
CA LYS A 90 5.47 -12.90 -9.64
C LYS A 90 4.77 -13.82 -10.65
N THR A 91 3.83 -13.29 -11.43
CA THR A 91 3.13 -14.07 -12.47
C THR A 91 4.09 -14.44 -13.60
N THR A 92 4.96 -13.52 -14.00
CA THR A 92 5.97 -13.73 -15.05
C THR A 92 7.07 -14.70 -14.58
N LEU A 93 7.55 -14.58 -13.34
CA LEU A 93 8.50 -15.54 -12.73
C LEU A 93 7.93 -16.97 -12.65
N ARG A 94 6.65 -17.12 -12.27
CA ARG A 94 5.97 -18.44 -12.29
C ARG A 94 5.91 -19.07 -13.69
N ARG A 95 5.89 -18.25 -14.74
CA ARG A 95 5.92 -18.72 -16.14
C ARG A 95 7.33 -19.06 -16.63
N ILE A 96 8.38 -18.45 -16.04
CA ILE A 96 9.76 -18.57 -16.49
C ILE A 96 10.56 -19.64 -15.72
N GLY A 97 10.14 -20.06 -14.51
CA GLY A 97 10.87 -21.11 -13.79
C GLY A 97 10.12 -21.80 -12.66
N THR A 98 9.78 -23.07 -12.89
CA THR A 98 10.35 -24.21 -12.16
C THR A 98 10.21 -25.47 -13.05
N PRO A 99 11.31 -26.05 -13.57
CA PRO A 99 11.31 -27.47 -13.84
C PRO A 99 11.21 -28.17 -12.49
N THR A 100 10.11 -28.89 -12.28
CA THR A 100 10.01 -29.88 -11.21
C THR A 100 11.11 -30.93 -11.43
N PHE A 101 12.08 -30.97 -10.52
CA PHE A 101 12.94 -32.13 -10.32
C PHE A 101 12.36 -32.99 -9.19
#